data_AF-A0AAX6LDF4-F1
#
_entry.id   AF-A0AAX6LDF4-F1
#
_cell.length_a   1.000
_cell.length_b   1.000
_cell.length_c   1.000
_cell.angle_alpha   90.00
_cell.angle_beta   90.00
_cell.angle_gamma   90.00
#
_symmetry.space_group_name_H-M   'P 1'
#
loop_
_entity.id
_entity.type
_entity.pdbx_description
1 polymer ?
#
loop_
_entity_poly.entity_id
_entity_poly.type
_entity_poly.pdbx_seq_one_letter_code
_entity_poly.pdbx_strand_id
1 'polypeptide(L)'
;MPTFTTEQAGYQMQATVQVIGYDLLIVVTGGTNPHIGDVTTITATMPAQTVKFPSHDGRFHKDNFISDRMAKRLQSSLPGSCTITAGIHVNQITKAQIAAAAPMTDDLSQQIITWLQAHPIQAARPEYYGDDEQPK
;
A
#
# COMPACT_ATOMS: atom_id res chain seq x y z
N MET A 1 9.45 -3.36 10.95
CA MET A 1 8.39 -3.20 9.93
C MET A 1 7.33 -4.23 10.25
N PRO A 2 6.15 -3.87 10.77
CA PRO A 2 5.07 -4.83 10.97
C PRO A 2 4.65 -5.43 9.61
N THR A 3 4.34 -6.72 9.63
CA THR A 3 3.83 -7.46 8.47
C THR A 3 2.49 -8.07 8.84
N PHE A 4 1.50 -7.87 7.98
CA PHE A 4 0.15 -8.36 8.11
C PHE A 4 -0.11 -9.38 7.00
N THR A 5 -0.90 -10.40 7.30
CA THR A 5 -1.17 -11.50 6.36
C THR A 5 -2.65 -11.80 6.30
N THR A 6 -3.11 -12.28 5.16
CA THR A 6 -4.48 -12.76 4.95
C THR A 6 -4.46 -13.90 3.93
N GLU A 7 -5.37 -14.85 4.06
CA GLU A 7 -5.44 -16.02 3.20
C GLU A 7 -6.89 -16.33 2.84
N GLN A 8 -7.17 -16.47 1.54
CA GLN A 8 -8.48 -16.87 1.05
C GLN A 8 -8.35 -17.54 -0.32
N ALA A 9 -9.26 -18.46 -0.64
CA ALA A 9 -9.27 -19.19 -1.90
C ALA A 9 -7.92 -19.89 -2.23
N GLY A 10 -7.19 -20.32 -1.20
CA GLY A 10 -5.95 -21.10 -1.33
C GLY A 10 -4.72 -20.29 -1.75
N TYR A 11 -4.70 -18.97 -1.56
CA TYR A 11 -3.48 -18.17 -1.66
C TYR A 11 -3.42 -17.08 -0.58
N GLN A 12 -2.20 -16.68 -0.25
CA GLN A 12 -1.93 -15.65 0.76
C GLN A 12 -1.52 -14.32 0.09
N MET A 13 -1.91 -13.22 0.72
CA MET A 13 -1.32 -11.89 0.52
C MET A 13 -0.72 -11.39 1.83
N GLN A 14 0.34 -10.59 1.72
CA GLN A 14 0.97 -9.91 2.84
C GLN A 14 1.10 -8.42 2.56
N ALA A 15 1.04 -7.60 3.61
CA ALA A 15 1.38 -6.19 3.57
C ALA A 15 2.43 -5.89 4.63
N THR A 16 3.60 -5.39 4.22
CA THR A 16 4.65 -4.92 5.14
C THR A 16 4.63 -3.41 5.19
N VAL A 17 4.55 -2.84 6.39
CA VAL A 17 4.52 -1.39 6.59
C VAL A 17 5.87 -0.93 7.13
N GLN A 18 6.44 0.06 6.46
CA GLN A 18 7.59 0.82 6.94
C GLN A 18 7.14 2.24 7.24
N VAL A 19 7.41 2.70 8.46
CA VAL A 19 7.23 4.09 8.86
C VAL A 19 8.50 4.86 8.49
N ILE A 20 8.34 5.99 7.78
CA ILE A 20 9.42 6.89 7.37
C ILE A 20 9.04 8.29 7.82
N GLY A 21 9.52 8.72 8.99
CA GLY A 21 9.02 9.96 9.61
C GLY A 21 7.51 9.85 9.90
N TYR A 22 6.71 10.74 9.31
CA TYR A 22 5.24 10.69 9.37
C TYR A 22 4.61 9.93 8.19
N ASP A 23 5.42 9.44 7.26
CA ASP A 23 4.97 8.80 6.03
C ASP A 23 5.00 7.27 6.14
N LEU A 24 4.24 6.61 5.27
CA LEU A 24 4.19 5.16 5.17
C LEU A 24 4.69 4.68 3.81
N LEU A 25 5.50 3.62 3.83
CA LEU A 25 5.72 2.75 2.68
C LEU A 25 5.06 1.41 2.98
N ILE A 26 4.15 0.98 2.10
CA ILE A 26 3.43 -0.29 2.24
C ILE A 26 3.76 -1.16 1.03
N VAL A 27 4.33 -2.32 1.29
CA VAL A 27 4.66 -3.31 0.26
C VAL A 27 3.65 -4.45 0.35
N VAL A 28 2.78 -4.56 -0.65
CA VAL A 28 1.77 -5.60 -0.77
C VAL A 28 2.19 -6.63 -1.81
N THR A 29 2.41 -7.87 -1.38
CA THR A 29 2.84 -8.97 -2.25
C THR A 29 2.06 -10.25 -1.92
N GLY A 30 2.08 -11.21 -2.82
CA GLY A 30 1.42 -12.49 -2.56
C GLY A 30 1.35 -13.41 -3.77
N GLY A 31 0.66 -14.52 -3.57
CA GLY A 31 0.55 -15.58 -4.56
C GLY A 31 1.85 -16.35 -4.78
N THR A 32 1.98 -16.98 -5.94
CA THR A 32 3.07 -17.88 -6.30
C THR A 32 4.30 -17.17 -6.87
N ASN A 33 4.13 -16.01 -7.52
CA ASN A 33 5.23 -15.30 -8.20
C ASN A 33 5.13 -13.78 -7.98
N PRO A 34 5.26 -13.29 -6.73
CA PRO A 34 5.11 -11.88 -6.44
C PRO A 34 6.08 -11.02 -7.25
N HIS A 35 5.65 -9.80 -7.58
CA HIS A 35 6.40 -8.83 -8.36
C HIS A 35 6.02 -7.41 -7.87
N ILE A 36 6.36 -6.37 -8.63
CA ILE A 36 5.81 -5.02 -8.44
C ILE A 36 5.06 -4.67 -9.71
N GLY A 37 3.74 -4.61 -9.63
CA GLY A 37 2.84 -4.33 -10.75
C GLY A 37 2.42 -2.87 -10.84
N ASP A 38 2.39 -2.16 -9.71
CA ASP A 38 2.10 -0.72 -9.67
C ASP A 38 2.68 -0.04 -8.41
N VAL A 39 2.63 1.29 -8.46
CA VAL A 39 2.86 2.17 -7.31
C VAL A 39 1.69 3.15 -7.20
N THR A 40 1.04 3.17 -6.04
CA THR A 40 0.02 4.15 -5.68
C THR A 40 0.54 5.07 -4.59
N THR A 41 0.45 6.38 -4.81
CA THR A 41 0.72 7.41 -3.79
C THR A 41 -0.59 8.03 -3.34
N ILE A 42 -0.68 8.37 -2.06
CA ILE A 42 -1.84 9.06 -1.48
C ILE A 42 -1.38 9.90 -0.29
N THR A 43 -2.10 10.98 0.02
CA THR A 43 -1.89 11.73 1.27
C THR A 43 -3.21 11.88 2.02
N ALA A 44 -3.14 12.35 3.27
CA ALA A 44 -4.33 12.70 4.04
C ALA A 44 -5.23 13.75 3.35
N THR A 45 -4.68 14.56 2.43
CA THR A 45 -5.40 15.70 1.81
C THR A 45 -5.50 15.63 0.29
N MET A 46 -4.68 14.80 -0.38
CA MET A 46 -4.67 14.64 -1.83
C MET A 46 -5.17 13.24 -2.23
N PRO A 47 -5.92 13.14 -3.34
CA PRO A 47 -6.41 11.86 -3.83
C PRO A 47 -5.27 10.94 -4.28
N ALA A 48 -5.55 9.65 -4.34
CA ALA A 48 -4.60 8.65 -4.83
C ALA A 48 -4.19 8.90 -6.28
N GLN A 49 -2.92 8.66 -6.59
CA GLN A 49 -2.38 8.61 -7.95
C GLN A 49 -1.62 7.29 -8.15
N THR A 50 -1.84 6.64 -9.30
CA THR A 50 -1.30 5.30 -9.53
C THR A 50 -0.55 5.21 -10.85
N VAL A 51 0.68 4.72 -10.79
CA VAL A 51 1.49 4.35 -11.94
C VAL A 51 1.50 2.84 -12.06
N LYS A 52 1.01 2.32 -13.20
CA LYS A 52 0.97 0.89 -13.50
C LYS A 52 2.18 0.51 -14.33
N PHE A 53 2.81 -0.62 -14.03
CA PHE A 53 3.97 -1.11 -14.77
C PHE A 53 3.57 -2.07 -15.90
N PRO A 54 4.35 -2.12 -17.00
CA PRO A 54 4.10 -3.03 -18.10
C PRO A 54 4.11 -4.48 -17.64
N SER A 55 3.19 -5.25 -18.20
CA SER A 55 3.07 -6.69 -18.06
C SER A 55 3.34 -7.36 -19.42
N HIS A 56 2.90 -8.60 -19.59
CA HIS A 56 3.02 -9.31 -20.86
C HIS A 56 2.06 -8.77 -21.94
N ASP A 57 2.44 -8.96 -23.21
CA ASP A 57 1.65 -8.61 -24.40
C ASP A 57 1.24 -7.12 -24.49
N GLY A 58 2.10 -6.21 -24.01
CA GLY A 58 1.84 -4.77 -24.05
C GLY A 58 0.71 -4.30 -23.12
N ARG A 59 0.26 -5.16 -22.21
CA ARG A 59 -0.71 -4.80 -21.16
C ARG A 59 -0.01 -4.20 -19.96
N PHE A 60 -0.80 -3.63 -19.05
CA PHE A 60 -0.34 -3.26 -17.71
C PHE A 60 -0.79 -4.30 -16.69
N HIS A 61 0.00 -4.43 -15.64
CA HIS A 61 -0.40 -5.08 -14.40
C HIS A 61 -1.71 -4.47 -13.87
N LYS A 62 -2.49 -5.28 -13.15
CA LYS A 62 -3.80 -4.88 -12.60
C LYS A 62 -3.80 -4.85 -11.07
N ASP A 63 -2.63 -4.88 -10.48
CA ASP A 63 -2.40 -4.80 -9.05
C ASP A 63 -2.95 -3.50 -8.44
N ASN A 64 -3.21 -2.49 -9.29
CA ASN A 64 -3.92 -1.27 -8.91
C ASN A 64 -5.30 -1.54 -8.29
N PHE A 65 -5.93 -2.69 -8.60
CA PHE A 65 -7.14 -3.14 -7.93
C PHE A 65 -6.97 -3.30 -6.41
N ILE A 66 -5.76 -3.67 -5.97
CA ILE A 66 -5.36 -3.83 -4.57
C ILE A 66 -4.94 -2.48 -3.99
N SER A 67 -3.97 -1.81 -4.62
CA SER A 67 -3.36 -0.59 -4.07
C SER A 67 -4.33 0.61 -4.05
N ASP A 68 -5.16 0.82 -5.08
CA ASP A 68 -6.17 1.88 -5.10
C ASP A 68 -7.21 1.66 -3.98
N ARG A 69 -7.62 0.39 -3.79
CA ARG A 69 -8.58 0.00 -2.75
C ARG A 69 -7.99 0.22 -1.35
N MET A 70 -6.76 -0.23 -1.13
CA MET A 70 -6.05 -0.05 0.13
C MET A 70 -5.84 1.45 0.42
N ALA A 71 -5.39 2.23 -0.56
CA ALA A 71 -5.20 3.67 -0.44
C ALA A 71 -6.48 4.37 0.04
N LYS A 72 -7.62 4.10 -0.63
CA LYS A 72 -8.92 4.66 -0.24
C LYS A 72 -9.31 4.34 1.20
N ARG A 73 -9.01 3.13 1.68
CA ARG A 73 -9.33 2.73 3.06
C ARG A 73 -8.41 3.36 4.09
N LEU A 74 -7.13 3.48 3.77
CA LEU A 74 -6.13 4.01 4.69
C LEU A 74 -6.19 5.53 4.81
N GLN A 75 -6.68 6.25 3.80
CA GLN A 75 -6.54 7.71 3.69
C GLN A 75 -6.88 8.49 4.96
N SER A 76 -8.01 8.18 5.60
CA SER A 76 -8.46 8.87 6.82
C SER A 76 -7.65 8.54 8.07
N SER A 77 -6.81 7.50 8.01
CA SER A 77 -5.93 7.04 9.09
C SER A 77 -4.46 7.42 8.84
N LEU A 78 -4.15 8.12 7.74
CA LEU A 78 -2.78 8.49 7.41
C LEU A 78 -2.31 9.68 8.26
N PRO A 79 -1.16 9.57 8.94
CA PRO A 79 -0.53 10.71 9.62
C PRO A 79 0.21 11.66 8.65
N GLY A 80 0.47 11.20 7.41
CA GLY A 80 1.20 11.93 6.38
C GLY A 80 0.86 11.41 4.99
N SER A 81 1.89 11.19 4.15
CA SER A 81 1.76 10.52 2.86
C SER A 81 1.93 9.00 2.99
N CYS A 82 1.41 8.26 2.02
CA CYS A 82 1.57 6.83 1.90
C CYS A 82 1.91 6.46 0.47
N THR A 83 2.95 5.66 0.30
CA THR A 83 3.29 5.00 -0.96
C THR A 83 3.03 3.52 -0.82
N ILE A 84 2.23 2.96 -1.72
CA ILE A 84 1.87 1.54 -1.75
C ILE A 84 2.46 0.95 -3.03
N THR A 85 3.27 -0.09 -2.89
CA THR A 85 3.66 -0.94 -4.03
C THR A 85 2.82 -2.21 -3.97
N ALA A 86 2.14 -2.59 -5.04
CA ALA A 86 1.41 -3.85 -5.11
C ALA A 86 1.93 -4.74 -6.25
N GLY A 87 2.06 -6.03 -5.98
CA GLY A 87 2.28 -7.03 -7.01
C GLY A 87 2.04 -8.45 -6.54
N ILE A 88 0.91 -9.00 -6.97
CA ILE A 88 0.42 -10.32 -6.62
C ILE A 88 0.29 -11.13 -7.91
N HIS A 89 0.86 -12.34 -7.91
CA HIS A 89 0.68 -13.25 -9.04
C HIS A 89 0.30 -14.63 -8.55
N VAL A 90 -0.80 -15.16 -9.06
CA VAL A 90 -1.21 -16.55 -8.84
C VAL A 90 -1.22 -17.25 -10.18
N ASN A 91 -0.44 -18.33 -10.30
CA ASN A 91 -0.44 -19.15 -11.51
C ASN A 91 -1.83 -19.71 -11.79
N GLN A 92 -2.31 -19.56 -13.03
CA GLN A 92 -3.62 -20.05 -13.48
C GLN A 92 -4.77 -19.56 -12.57
N ILE A 93 -4.76 -18.27 -12.20
CA ILE A 93 -5.70 -17.69 -11.24
C ILE A 93 -7.16 -18.00 -11.60
N THR A 94 -7.90 -18.52 -10.63
CA THR A 94 -9.32 -18.86 -10.78
C THR A 94 -10.24 -17.67 -10.49
N LYS A 95 -11.51 -17.75 -10.91
CA LYS A 95 -12.52 -16.73 -10.57
C LYS A 95 -12.70 -16.56 -9.05
N ALA A 96 -12.63 -17.65 -8.29
CA ALA A 96 -12.73 -17.60 -6.83
C ALA A 96 -11.55 -16.86 -6.21
N GLN A 97 -10.34 -17.06 -6.73
CA GLN A 97 -9.14 -16.33 -6.29
C GLN A 97 -9.19 -14.85 -6.69
N ILE A 98 -9.66 -14.52 -7.90
CA ILE A 98 -9.90 -13.12 -8.29
C ILE A 98 -10.92 -12.46 -7.35
N ALA A 99 -12.00 -13.15 -7.00
CA ALA A 99 -13.02 -12.63 -6.11
C ALA A 99 -12.52 -12.45 -4.66
N ALA A 100 -11.53 -13.23 -4.24
CA ALA A 100 -10.91 -13.14 -2.92
C ALA A 100 -9.99 -11.91 -2.75
N ALA A 101 -9.46 -11.36 -3.84
CA ALA A 101 -8.53 -10.23 -3.80
C ALA A 101 -9.08 -8.98 -3.09
N ALA A 102 -10.36 -8.65 -3.29
CA ALA A 102 -11.00 -7.49 -2.65
C ALA A 102 -11.17 -7.66 -1.11
N PRO A 103 -11.82 -8.72 -0.60
CA PRO A 103 -11.98 -8.90 0.84
C PRO A 103 -10.63 -9.09 1.55
N MET A 104 -9.67 -9.77 0.94
CA MET A 104 -8.32 -9.87 1.50
C MET A 104 -7.63 -8.49 1.58
N THR A 105 -7.80 -7.62 0.58
CA THR A 105 -7.31 -6.22 0.66
C THR A 105 -7.98 -5.44 1.77
N ASP A 106 -9.29 -5.63 1.98
CA ASP A 106 -10.02 -4.98 3.07
C ASP A 106 -9.50 -5.43 4.44
N ASP A 107 -9.24 -6.73 4.59
CA ASP A 107 -8.69 -7.32 5.81
C ASP A 107 -7.30 -6.78 6.13
N LEU A 108 -6.37 -6.80 5.17
CA LEU A 108 -5.04 -6.19 5.34
C LEU A 108 -5.14 -4.71 5.71
N SER A 109 -6.03 -3.96 5.03
CA SER A 109 -6.23 -2.54 5.33
C SER A 109 -6.72 -2.35 6.77
N GLN A 110 -7.64 -3.19 7.24
CA GLN A 110 -8.17 -3.12 8.59
C GLN A 110 -7.10 -3.45 9.63
N GLN A 111 -6.28 -4.49 9.40
CA GLN A 111 -5.16 -4.84 10.26
C GLN A 111 -4.16 -3.68 10.39
N ILE A 112 -3.83 -3.02 9.27
CA ILE A 112 -2.95 -1.84 9.25
C ILE A 112 -3.57 -0.66 10.02
N ILE A 113 -4.85 -0.35 9.79
CA ILE A 113 -5.55 0.74 10.51
C ILE A 113 -5.54 0.48 12.02
N THR A 114 -5.89 -0.73 12.43
CA THR A 114 -5.87 -1.12 13.85
C THR A 114 -4.47 -1.00 14.44
N TRP A 115 -3.43 -1.39 13.69
CA TRP A 115 -2.06 -1.23 14.13
C TRP A 115 -1.66 0.25 14.27
N LEU A 116 -2.00 1.11 13.30
CA LEU A 116 -1.74 2.56 13.36
C LEU A 116 -2.43 3.23 14.54
N GLN A 117 -3.65 2.82 14.87
CA GLN A 117 -4.38 3.31 16.05
C GLN A 117 -3.72 2.90 17.36
N ALA A 118 -3.22 1.67 17.44
CA ALA A 118 -2.53 1.15 18.63
C ALA A 118 -1.08 1.65 18.74
N HIS A 119 -0.47 2.10 17.63
CA HIS A 119 0.90 2.58 17.56
C HIS A 119 0.95 3.97 16.90
N PRO A 120 0.48 5.03 17.57
CA PRO A 120 0.52 6.38 17.03
C PRO A 120 1.93 6.76 16.61
N ILE A 121 2.09 7.22 15.36
CA ILE A 121 3.40 7.60 14.82
C ILE A 121 3.87 8.89 15.50
N GLN A 122 5.09 8.86 16.03
CA GLN A 122 5.79 10.01 16.60
C GLN A 122 7.07 10.25 15.80
N ALA A 123 7.20 11.41 15.18
CA ALA A 123 8.40 11.80 14.44
C ALA A 123 8.72 13.28 14.66
N ALA A 124 9.99 13.66 14.57
CA ALA A 124 10.39 15.06 14.59
C ALA A 124 9.81 15.79 13.36
N ARG A 125 9.41 17.04 13.52
CA ARG A 125 9.05 17.89 12.38
C ARG A 125 10.31 18.44 11.74
N PRO A 126 10.34 18.59 10.41
CA PRO A 126 11.46 19.25 9.74
C PRO A 126 11.56 20.71 10.18
N GLU A 127 12.80 21.18 10.31
CA GLU A 127 13.13 22.58 10.48
C GLU A 127 13.41 23.16 9.10
N TYR A 128 12.74 24.28 8.79
CA TYR A 128 12.95 25.01 7.55
C TYR A 128 13.50 26.38 7.89
N TYR A 129 14.28 26.94 6.98
CA TYR A 129 14.66 28.35 7.05
C TYR A 129 13.41 29.22 7.12
N GLY A 130 13.41 30.17 8.04
CA GLY A 130 12.41 31.22 8.07
C GLY A 130 12.51 32.13 6.84
N ASP A 131 11.51 33.00 6.66
CA ASP A 131 11.43 33.91 5.50
C ASP A 131 12.69 34.79 5.32
N ASP A 132 13.39 35.09 6.42
CA ASP A 132 14.61 35.92 6.46
C ASP A 132 15.93 35.12 6.56
N GLU A 133 15.87 33.79 6.52
CA GLU A 133 17.04 32.92 6.63
C GLU A 133 17.43 32.33 5.26
N GLN A 134 18.72 32.09 5.04
CA GLN A 134 19.22 31.40 3.84
C GLN A 134 20.05 30.17 4.20
N PRO A 135 20.09 29.15 3.32
CA PRO A 135 21.03 28.06 3.43
C PRO A 135 22.47 28.58 3.58
N LYS A 136 23.19 28.05 4.56
CA LYS A 136 24.62 28.33 4.74
C LYS A 136 25.47 27.59 3.72
#